data_AF-A0A1H8JZ36-F1
#
_entry.id   AF-A0A1H8JZ36-F1
#
_cell.length_a   1.000
_cell.length_b   1.000
_cell.length_c   1.000
_cell.angle_alpha   90.00
_cell.angle_beta   90.00
_cell.angle_gamma   90.00
#
_symmetry.space_group_name_H-M   'P 1'
#
loop_
_entity.id
_entity.type
_entity.pdbx_description
1 polymer ?
#
loop_
_entity_poly.entity_id
_entity_poly.type
_entity_poly.pdbx_seq_one_letter_code
_entity_poly.pdbx_strand_id
1 'polypeptide(L)' 'MRTENQIKSKINELTLQRRSLESRIAPLKEDDSGRAGLTSQLARLDDMIMMLEWVLNEPVGKYHA' A
#
# COMPACT_ATOMS: atom_id res chain seq x y z
N MET A 1 2.95 -16.02 -11.36
CA MET A 1 2.61 -15.56 -10.00
C MET A 1 3.87 -14.95 -9.39
N ARG A 2 3.80 -13.80 -8.71
CA ARG A 2 4.97 -13.27 -7.98
C ARG A 2 5.29 -14.20 -6.81
N THR A 3 6.55 -14.36 -6.44
CA THR A 3 6.94 -15.15 -5.27
C THR A 3 6.60 -14.40 -3.97
N GLU A 4 6.51 -15.12 -2.85
CA GLU A 4 6.28 -14.56 -1.52
C GLU A 4 7.25 -13.41 -1.21
N ASN A 5 8.54 -13.60 -1.52
CA ASN A 5 9.58 -12.58 -1.34
C ASN A 5 9.32 -11.34 -2.21
N GLN A 6 8.84 -11.50 -3.44
CA GLN A 6 8.49 -10.37 -4.30
C GLN A 6 7.29 -9.58 -3.76
N ILE A 7 6.30 -10.26 -3.16
CA ILE A 7 5.15 -9.61 -2.53
C ILE A 7 5.60 -8.83 -1.29
N LYS A 8 6.42 -9.43 -0.43
CA LYS A 8 6.99 -8.77 0.77
C LYS A 8 7.84 -7.55 0.42
N SER A 9 8.73 -7.67 -0.57
CA SER A 9 9.50 -6.52 -1.07
C SER A 9 8.58 -5.41 -1.57
N LYS A 10 7.50 -5.76 -2.29
CA LYS A 10 6.57 -4.76 -2.79
C LYS A 10 5.78 -4.05 -1.70
N ILE A 11 5.32 -4.79 -0.68
CA ILE A 11 4.66 -4.22 0.50
C ILE A 11 5.59 -3.21 1.20
N ASN A 12 6.87 -3.56 1.37
CA ASN A 12 7.85 -2.67 1.99
C ASN A 12 8.04 -1.37 1.18
N GLU A 13 8.18 -1.46 -0.14
CA GLU A 13 8.26 -0.28 -1.02
C GLU A 13 7.04 0.63 -0.87
N LEU A 14 5.84 0.06 -0.96
CA LEU A 14 4.59 0.82 -0.85
C LEU A 14 4.42 1.43 0.54
N THR A 15 4.87 0.75 1.59
CA THR A 15 4.87 1.26 2.97
C THR A 15 5.78 2.47 3.13
N LEU A 16 6.96 2.46 2.47
CA LEU A 16 7.85 3.63 2.47
C LEU A 16 7.22 4.82 1.73
N GLN A 17 6.57 4.57 0.59
CA GLN A 17 5.85 5.61 -0.16
C GLN A 17 4.68 6.19 0.66
N ARG A 18 3.92 5.33 1.35
CA ARG A 18 2.84 5.70 2.27
C ARG A 18 3.34 6.65 3.36
N ARG A 19 4.42 6.29 4.07
CA ARG A 19 5.03 7.14 5.11
C ARG A 19 5.51 8.49 4.56
N SER A 20 6.05 8.51 3.34
CA SER A 20 6.46 9.75 2.68
C SER A 20 5.26 10.64 2.38
N LEU A 21 4.13 10.09 1.89
CA LEU A 21 2.90 10.85 1.68
C LEU A 21 2.29 11.34 2.98
N GLU A 22 2.24 10.52 4.03
CA GLU A 22 1.78 10.92 5.37
C GLU A 22 2.59 12.13 5.89
N SER A 23 3.92 12.07 5.75
CA SER A 23 4.81 13.17 6.16
C SER A 23 4.55 14.46 5.37
N ARG A 24 4.15 14.35 4.09
CA ARG A 24 3.79 15.51 3.24
C ARG A 24 2.40 16.06 3.56
N ILE A 25 1.47 15.21 4.00
CA ILE A 25 0.10 15.59 4.38
C ILE A 25 0.07 16.23 5.76
N ALA A 26 0.86 15.74 6.70
CA ALA A 26 0.89 16.19 8.10
C ALA A 26 0.93 17.73 8.28
N PRO A 27 1.76 18.51 7.55
CA PRO A 27 1.80 19.96 7.70
C PRO A 27 0.68 20.72 6.95
N LEU A 28 -0.11 20.05 6.10
CA LEU A 28 -1.15 20.70 5.30
C LEU A 28 -2.44 20.86 6.10
N LYS A 29 -3.07 22.03 6.00
CA LYS A 29 -4.40 22.28 6.55
C LYS A 29 -5.47 21.49 5.80
N GLU A 30 -6.61 21.25 6.43
CA GLU A 30 -7.71 20.47 5.83
C GLU A 30 -8.27 21.09 4.55
N ASP A 31 -8.25 22.42 4.45
CA ASP A 31 -8.70 23.22 3.31
C ASP A 31 -7.62 23.42 2.23
N ASP A 32 -6.43 22.85 2.42
CA ASP A 32 -5.34 22.96 1.45
C ASP A 32 -5.68 22.19 0.17
N SER A 33 -5.69 22.92 -0.96
CA SER A 33 -5.99 22.36 -2.28
C SER A 33 -5.12 21.16 -2.68
N GLY A 34 -3.89 21.08 -2.17
CA GLY A 34 -2.96 19.97 -2.41
C GLY A 34 -3.21 18.76 -1.49
N ARG A 35 -3.87 18.95 -0.35
CA ARG A 35 -4.12 17.87 0.63
C ARG A 35 -5.07 16.82 0.09
N ALA A 36 -6.18 17.21 -0.53
CA ALA A 36 -7.18 16.28 -1.07
C ALA A 36 -6.56 15.29 -2.08
N GLY A 37 -5.68 15.79 -2.96
CA GLY A 37 -4.97 14.97 -3.93
C GLY A 37 -3.96 14.01 -3.31
N LEU A 38 -3.24 14.44 -2.25
CA LEU A 38 -2.29 13.60 -1.52
C LEU A 38 -3.02 12.53 -0.69
N THR A 39 -4.12 12.87 -0.02
CA THR A 39 -4.94 11.90 0.72
C THR A 39 -5.55 10.85 -0.21
N SER A 40 -5.98 11.24 -1.42
CA SER A 40 -6.45 10.29 -2.44
C SER A 40 -5.35 9.38 -2.97
N GLN A 41 -4.08 9.84 -2.99
CA GLN A 41 -2.94 8.99 -3.31
C GLN A 41 -2.62 8.03 -2.15
N LEU A 42 -2.70 8.51 -0.92
CA LEU A 42 -2.49 7.70 0.29
C LEU A 42 -3.49 6.54 0.35
N ALA A 43 -4.78 6.82 0.15
CA ALA A 43 -5.82 5.79 0.13
C ALA A 43 -5.57 4.70 -0.91
N ARG A 44 -5.12 5.08 -2.12
CA ARG A 44 -4.76 4.10 -3.16
C ARG A 44 -3.57 3.22 -2.76
N LEU A 45 -2.58 3.76 -2.05
CA LEU A 45 -1.47 2.95 -1.54
C LEU A 45 -1.94 1.98 -0.46
N ASP A 46 -2.83 2.42 0.44
CA ASP A 46 -3.41 1.57 1.48
C ASP A 46 -4.18 0.39 0.85
N ASP A 47 -5.00 0.64 -0.17
CA ASP A 47 -5.71 -0.42 -0.90
C ASP A 47 -4.75 -1.42 -1.56
N MET A 48 -3.67 -0.93 -2.18
CA MET A 48 -2.67 -1.78 -2.82
C MET A 48 -1.89 -2.64 -1.82
N ILE A 49 -1.54 -2.07 -0.66
CA ILE A 49 -0.88 -2.80 0.42
C ILE A 49 -1.82 -3.89 0.94
N MET A 50 -3.06 -3.54 1.24
CA MET A 50 -4.07 -4.48 1.73
C MET A 50 -4.24 -5.66 0.76
N MET A 51 -4.38 -5.42 -0.55
CA MET A 51 -4.49 -6.50 -1.53
C MET A 51 -3.26 -7.43 -1.54
N LEU A 52 -2.06 -6.88 -1.42
CA LEU A 52 -0.84 -7.69 -1.39
C LEU A 52 -0.72 -8.49 -0.09
N GLU A 53 -1.15 -7.94 1.04
CA GLU A 53 -1.25 -8.66 2.31
C GLU A 53 -2.28 -9.80 2.23
N TRP A 54 -3.41 -9.59 1.56
CA TRP A 54 -4.37 -10.66 1.29
C TRP A 54 -3.74 -11.80 0.48
N VAL A 55 -3.05 -11.48 -0.62
CA VAL A 55 -2.38 -12.50 -1.45
C VAL A 55 -1.27 -13.22 -0.67
N LEU A 56 -0.55 -12.51 0.20
CA LEU A 56 0.51 -13.09 1.02
C LEU A 56 -0.02 -14.11 2.04
N ASN A 57 -1.22 -13.87 2.55
CA ASN A 57 -1.86 -14.69 3.58
C ASN A 57 -2.93 -15.64 3.02
N GLU A 58 -3.16 -15.64 1.70
CA GLU A 58 -4.10 -16.55 1.05
C GLU A 58 -3.64 -18.01 1.28
N PRO A 59 -4.53 -18.91 1.76
CA PRO A 59 -4.16 -20.30 1.97
C PRO A 59 -3.73 -20.91 0.64
N VAL A 60 -2.51 -21.43 0.58
CA VAL A 60 -1.99 -22.13 -0.60
C VAL A 60 -2.73 -23.46 -0.74
N GLY A 61 -3.89 -23.41 -1.39
CA GLY A 61 -4.67 -24.59 -1.72
C GLY A 61 -3.84 -25.52 -2.60
N LYS A 62 -3.54 -26.73 -2.12
CA LYS A 62 -2.98 -27.81 -2.92
C LYS A 62 -3.98 -28.22 -4.01
N TYR A 63 -4.00 -27.51 -5.13
CA TYR A 63 -4.64 -27.95 -6.38
C TYR A 63 -3.60 -28.40 -7.41
N HIS A 64 -2.48 -28.92 -6.91
CA HIS A 64 -1.59 -29.80 -7.66
C HIS A 64 -1.38 -31.05 -6.81
N ALA A 65 -2.38 -31.94 -6.84
CA ALA A 65 -2.19 -33.36 -6.57
C ALA A 65 -1.74 -34.04 -7.88
#